data_AF-A0A936PN76-F1
#
_entry.id   AF-A0A936PN76-F1
#
_cell.length_a   1.000
_cell.length_b   1.000
_cell.length_c   1.000
_cell.angle_alpha   90.00
_cell.angle_beta   90.00
_cell.angle_gamma   90.00
#
_symmetry.space_group_name_H-M   'P 1'
#
loop_
_entity.id
_entity.type
_entity.pdbx_description
1 polymer ?
#
loop_
_entity_poly.entity_id
_entity_poly.type
_entity_poly.pdbx_seq_one_letter_code
_entity_poly.pdbx_strand_id
1 'polypeptide(L)'
;MHFASIEGLALDWRGEELERLIVSAGDTTRQLSFTAMGSRPITESESFALVRDPTWRLATEADAHLPQSVGTLGPGPTGAYVRVGLNPAHYTVGPAAGPLVAEVVAVLDAHFELGIGPLTAAQDL
;
A
#
# COMPACT_ATOMS: atom_id res chain seq x y z
N MET A 1 0.60 21.08 -3.15
CA MET A 1 1.87 21.85 -3.11
C MET A 1 2.61 21.89 -4.44
N HIS A 2 2.67 20.81 -5.21
CA HIS A 2 3.41 20.80 -6.48
C HIS A 2 2.97 21.89 -7.48
N PHE A 3 1.69 22.27 -7.52
CA PHE A 3 1.20 23.33 -8.41
C PHE A 3 1.53 24.76 -7.97
N ALA A 4 1.60 25.04 -6.66
CA ALA A 4 1.81 26.40 -6.18
C ALA A 4 3.27 26.88 -6.30
N SER A 5 4.24 25.95 -6.31
CA SER A 5 5.65 26.27 -6.58
C SER A 5 5.93 26.61 -8.05
N ILE A 6 5.04 26.23 -8.98
CA ILE A 6 5.21 26.47 -10.42
C ILE A 6 4.71 27.88 -10.81
N GLU A 7 3.71 28.41 -10.09
CA GLU A 7 3.05 29.67 -10.45
C GLU A 7 3.63 30.92 -9.77
N GLY A 8 4.71 30.80 -8.99
CA GLY A 8 5.39 31.95 -8.38
C GLY A 8 4.55 32.73 -7.37
N LEU A 9 3.50 32.11 -6.82
CA LEU A 9 2.67 32.70 -5.78
C LEU A 9 3.48 32.80 -4.49
N ALA A 10 3.60 34.02 -3.95
CA ALA A 10 4.20 34.25 -2.65
C ALA A 10 3.31 33.63 -1.56
N LEU A 11 3.61 32.39 -1.20
CA LEU A 11 2.94 31.68 -0.12
C LEU A 11 3.59 32.11 1.20
N ASP A 12 2.90 33.00 1.94
CA ASP A 12 3.25 33.35 3.32
C ASP A 12 2.84 32.21 4.25
N TRP A 13 3.60 31.11 4.22
CA TRP A 13 3.32 29.93 5.03
C TRP A 13 4.25 29.90 6.23
N ARG A 14 3.66 29.86 7.43
CA ARG A 14 4.43 29.64 8.66
C ARG A 14 4.66 28.14 8.82
N GLY A 15 5.86 27.74 9.25
CA GLY A 15 6.24 26.32 9.38
C GLY A 15 5.24 25.49 10.20
N GLU A 16 4.70 26.06 11.27
CA GLU A 16 3.69 25.42 12.12
C GLU A 16 2.34 25.19 11.41
N GLU A 17 1.95 26.08 10.50
CA GLU A 17 0.70 25.94 9.74
C GLU A 17 0.84 24.86 8.68
N LEU A 18 2.01 24.78 8.05
CA LEU A 18 2.35 23.72 7.13
C LEU A 18 2.40 22.36 7.85
N GLU A 19 3.01 22.30 9.02
CA GLU A 19 3.04 21.08 9.85
C GLU A 19 1.63 20.64 10.22
N ARG A 20 0.80 21.55 10.77
CA ARG A 20 -0.61 21.26 11.07
C ARG A 20 -1.39 20.80 9.83
N LEU A 21 -1.17 21.44 8.68
CA LEU A 21 -1.82 21.05 7.43
C LEU A 21 -1.40 19.64 6.99
N ILE A 22 -0.11 19.31 7.10
CA ILE A 22 0.42 17.98 6.72
C ILE A 22 -0.15 16.91 7.65
N VAL A 23 -0.15 17.13 8.96
CA VAL A 23 -0.68 16.18 9.95
C VAL A 23 -2.19 16.01 9.78
N SER A 24 -2.93 17.11 9.70
CA SER A 24 -4.40 17.07 9.53
C SER A 24 -4.83 16.45 8.21
N ALA A 25 -4.09 16.69 7.11
CA ALA A 25 -4.34 16.02 5.84
C ALA A 25 -4.09 14.51 5.94
N GLY A 26 -3.00 14.09 6.59
CA GLY A 26 -2.70 12.68 6.83
C GLY A 26 -3.78 11.98 7.68
N ASP A 27 -4.34 12.68 8.66
CA ASP A 27 -5.45 12.19 9.49
C ASP A 27 -6.79 12.14 8.75
N THR A 28 -7.03 13.09 7.84
CA THR A 28 -8.28 13.17 7.07
C THR A 28 -8.33 12.10 5.97
N THR A 29 -7.18 11.78 5.35
CA THR A 29 -7.06 10.74 4.33
C THR A 29 -6.17 9.61 4.82
N ARG A 30 -6.59 8.94 5.91
CA ARG A 30 -5.91 7.74 6.40
C ARG A 30 -6.05 6.62 5.38
N GLN A 31 -5.02 6.49 4.56
CA GLN A 31 -4.87 5.44 3.58
C GLN A 31 -3.55 4.73 3.83
N LEU A 32 -3.62 3.44 4.07
CA LEU A 32 -2.44 2.60 4.16
C LEU A 32 -2.19 1.97 2.80
N SER A 33 -0.97 2.10 2.29
CA SER A 33 -0.53 1.39 1.10
C SER A 33 0.93 1.01 1.23
N PHE A 34 1.33 -0.03 0.51
CA PHE A 34 2.72 -0.44 0.43
C PHE A 34 3.08 -0.81 -1.00
N THR A 35 4.37 -0.88 -1.27
CA THR A 35 4.91 -1.38 -2.53
C THR A 35 6.06 -2.33 -2.22
N ALA A 36 6.09 -3.46 -2.92
CA ALA A 36 7.19 -4.40 -2.88
C ALA A 36 7.68 -4.69 -4.31
N MET A 37 8.95 -5.05 -4.45
CA MET A 37 9.56 -5.34 -5.75
C MET A 37 10.06 -6.79 -5.75
N GLY A 38 9.73 -7.51 -6.81
CA GLY A 38 10.18 -8.88 -7.05
C GLY A 38 11.17 -8.95 -8.21
N SER A 39 11.89 -10.06 -8.28
CA SER A 39 12.84 -10.35 -9.37
C SER A 39 12.21 -11.09 -10.54
N ARG A 40 11.01 -11.65 -10.37
CA ARG A 40 10.29 -12.33 -11.46
C ARG A 40 9.98 -11.33 -12.58
N PRO A 41 10.37 -11.59 -13.83
CA PRO A 41 9.98 -10.75 -14.96
C PRO A 41 8.47 -10.84 -15.20
N ILE A 42 7.82 -9.69 -15.32
CA ILE A 42 6.42 -9.55 -15.71
C ILE A 42 6.33 -8.55 -16.85
N THR A 43 5.50 -8.83 -17.85
CA THR A 43 5.33 -7.98 -19.04
C THR A 43 4.00 -7.24 -19.06
N GLU A 44 3.01 -7.74 -18.32
CA GLU A 44 1.65 -7.20 -18.30
C GLU A 44 1.27 -6.79 -16.89
N SER A 45 0.39 -5.81 -16.78
CA SER A 45 -0.14 -5.42 -15.48
C SER A 45 -1.48 -6.09 -15.24
N GLU A 46 -1.68 -6.59 -14.03
CA GLU A 46 -2.96 -7.13 -13.59
C GLU A 46 -3.40 -6.49 -12.27
N SER A 47 -4.70 -6.31 -12.13
CA SER A 47 -5.30 -5.87 -10.87
C SER A 47 -5.83 -7.08 -10.12
N PHE A 48 -5.70 -7.05 -8.81
CA PHE A 48 -6.18 -8.11 -7.94
C PHE A 48 -6.82 -7.53 -6.68
N ALA A 49 -7.62 -8.35 -6.01
CA ALA A 49 -8.22 -8.03 -4.73
C ALA A 49 -7.83 -9.07 -3.69
N LEU A 50 -7.82 -8.66 -2.43
CA LEU A 50 -7.45 -9.49 -1.29
C LEU A 50 -8.56 -9.46 -0.24
N VAL A 51 -8.75 -10.62 0.39
CA VAL A 51 -9.62 -10.80 1.55
C VAL A 51 -8.88 -11.57 2.63
N ARG A 52 -9.30 -11.39 3.89
CA ARG A 52 -8.76 -12.07 5.06
C ARG A 52 -9.87 -12.84 5.77
N ASP A 53 -9.77 -14.16 5.76
CA ASP A 53 -10.61 -15.06 6.57
C ASP A 53 -10.00 -16.49 6.67
N PRO A 54 -9.40 -16.90 7.79
CA PRO A 54 -8.76 -16.07 8.82
C PRO A 54 -7.41 -15.48 8.36
N THR A 55 -6.86 -16.01 7.27
CA THR A 55 -5.59 -15.60 6.66
C THR A 55 -5.84 -14.85 5.36
N TRP A 56 -4.82 -14.11 4.92
CA TRP A 56 -4.84 -13.42 3.63
C TRP A 56 -4.90 -14.41 2.46
N ARG A 57 -5.72 -14.08 1.47
CA ARG A 57 -5.78 -14.76 0.18
C ARG A 57 -6.28 -13.80 -0.89
N LEU A 58 -6.09 -14.18 -2.16
CA LEU A 58 -6.75 -13.50 -3.26
C LEU A 58 -8.27 -13.68 -3.17
N ALA A 59 -8.98 -12.61 -3.50
CA ALA A 59 -10.42 -12.61 -3.65
C ALA A 59 -10.82 -13.49 -4.85
N THR A 60 -11.88 -14.25 -4.67
CA THR A 60 -12.56 -14.98 -5.74
C THR A 60 -13.77 -14.18 -6.24
N GLU A 61 -14.45 -14.64 -7.29
CA GLU A 61 -15.69 -14.01 -7.75
C GLU A 61 -16.77 -13.93 -6.64
N ALA A 62 -16.81 -14.92 -5.75
CA ALA A 62 -17.73 -14.93 -4.61
C ALA A 62 -17.44 -13.81 -3.59
N ASP A 63 -16.21 -13.28 -3.58
CA ASP A 63 -15.76 -12.24 -2.65
C ASP A 63 -15.86 -10.82 -3.26
N ALA A 64 -16.37 -10.68 -4.48
CA ALA A 64 -16.31 -9.43 -5.25
C ALA A 64 -16.89 -8.20 -4.54
N HIS A 65 -17.79 -8.40 -3.57
CA HIS A 65 -18.42 -7.34 -2.79
C HIS A 65 -17.71 -6.99 -1.47
N LEU A 66 -16.64 -7.70 -1.12
CA LEU A 66 -15.96 -7.57 0.19
C LEU A 66 -14.42 -7.44 0.10
N PRO A 67 -13.81 -6.78 -0.90
CA PRO A 67 -12.36 -6.65 -0.93
C PRO A 67 -11.87 -5.77 0.22
N GLN A 68 -11.05 -6.36 1.09
CA GLN A 68 -10.39 -5.62 2.18
C GLN A 68 -9.17 -4.86 1.70
N SER A 69 -8.58 -5.29 0.58
CA SER A 69 -7.49 -4.57 -0.09
C SER A 69 -7.57 -4.81 -1.59
N VAL A 70 -7.04 -3.87 -2.35
CA VAL A 70 -6.89 -3.96 -3.80
C VAL A 70 -5.45 -3.65 -4.17
N GLY A 71 -4.95 -4.30 -5.20
CA GLY A 71 -3.59 -4.11 -5.65
C GLY A 71 -3.43 -4.24 -7.14
N THR A 72 -2.23 -3.86 -7.58
CA THR A 72 -1.79 -3.98 -8.96
C THR A 72 -0.42 -4.62 -8.96
N LEU A 73 -0.26 -5.64 -9.79
CA LEU A 73 1.01 -6.25 -10.14
C LEU A 73 1.39 -5.76 -11.54
N GLY A 74 2.67 -5.47 -11.76
CA GLY A 74 3.12 -5.06 -13.08
C GLY A 74 4.64 -5.09 -13.26
N PRO A 75 5.12 -4.70 -14.45
CA PRO A 75 6.54 -4.66 -14.77
C PRO A 75 7.27 -3.66 -13.87
N GLY A 76 8.32 -4.13 -13.19
CA GLY A 76 9.17 -3.32 -12.31
C GLY A 76 10.61 -3.25 -12.83
N PRO A 77 11.41 -2.28 -12.34
CA PRO A 77 12.82 -2.13 -12.77
C PRO A 77 13.68 -3.36 -12.44
N THR A 78 13.30 -4.16 -11.45
CA THR A 78 13.97 -5.42 -11.05
C THR A 78 13.29 -6.67 -11.59
N GLY A 79 12.16 -6.54 -12.30
CA GLY A 79 11.33 -7.66 -12.74
C GLY A 79 9.84 -7.35 -12.57
N ALA A 80 9.38 -7.32 -11.32
CA ALA A 80 8.00 -7.04 -10.96
C ALA A 80 7.91 -5.98 -9.86
N TYR A 81 6.83 -5.22 -9.85
CA TYR A 81 6.40 -4.46 -8.68
C TYR A 81 4.97 -4.85 -8.31
N VAL A 82 4.68 -4.82 -7.02
CA VAL A 82 3.33 -4.97 -6.50
C VAL A 82 3.00 -3.79 -5.61
N ARG A 83 1.88 -3.12 -5.89
CA ARG A 83 1.35 -2.02 -5.07
C ARG A 83 0.01 -2.43 -4.52
N VAL A 84 -0.17 -2.31 -3.21
CA VAL A 84 -1.43 -2.66 -2.54
C VAL A 84 -1.92 -1.48 -1.72
N GLY A 85 -3.18 -1.10 -1.93
CA GLY A 85 -3.92 -0.20 -1.08
C GLY A 85 -4.83 -0.99 -0.14
N LEU A 86 -4.74 -0.70 1.15
CA LEU A 86 -5.58 -1.28 2.18
C LEU A 86 -6.82 -0.40 2.37
N ASN A 87 -8.01 -1.00 2.34
CA ASN A 87 -9.27 -0.28 2.49
C ASN A 87 -9.45 0.16 3.94
N PRO A 88 -9.44 1.48 4.25
CA PRO A 88 -9.48 1.98 5.62
C PRO A 88 -10.75 1.59 6.39
N ALA A 89 -11.84 1.24 5.70
CA ALA A 89 -13.05 0.74 6.35
C ALA A 89 -12.83 -0.59 7.11
N HIS A 90 -11.76 -1.33 6.80
CA HIS A 90 -11.47 -2.64 7.39
C HIS A 90 -10.29 -2.63 8.37
N TYR A 91 -9.62 -1.48 8.56
CA TYR A 91 -8.45 -1.40 9.45
C TYR A 91 -8.67 -0.37 10.55
N THR A 92 -8.47 -0.81 11.78
CA THR A 92 -8.55 0.06 12.94
C THR A 92 -7.26 0.85 13.09
N VAL A 93 -7.42 2.05 13.63
CA VAL A 93 -6.32 2.89 14.08
C VAL A 93 -5.66 2.27 15.30
N GLY A 94 -4.33 2.24 15.34
CA GLY A 94 -3.58 1.93 16.56
C GLY A 94 -2.41 0.98 16.33
N PRO A 95 -2.64 -0.27 15.89
CA PRO A 95 -1.56 -1.23 15.69
C PRO A 95 -0.64 -0.84 14.53
N ALA A 96 0.64 -1.19 14.65
CA ALA A 96 1.57 -1.05 13.55
C ALA A 96 1.12 -1.90 12.34
N ALA A 97 1.22 -1.31 11.15
CA ALA A 97 0.85 -1.97 9.90
C ALA A 97 1.90 -2.99 9.42
N GLY A 98 3.12 -2.95 9.96
CA GLY A 98 4.25 -3.78 9.51
C GLY A 98 3.94 -5.29 9.47
N PRO A 99 3.44 -5.90 10.57
CA PRO A 99 3.07 -7.31 10.58
C PRO A 99 2.02 -7.67 9.53
N LEU A 100 1.01 -6.80 9.38
CA LEU A 100 -0.04 -6.97 8.39
C LEU A 100 0.51 -6.94 6.95
N VAL A 101 1.38 -5.98 6.65
CA VAL A 101 2.02 -5.87 5.34
C VAL A 101 2.88 -7.09 5.05
N ALA A 102 3.64 -7.59 6.04
CA ALA A 102 4.45 -8.79 5.88
C ALA A 102 3.61 -10.03 5.53
N GLU A 103 2.46 -10.23 6.18
CA GLU A 103 1.52 -11.31 5.84
C GLU A 103 1.01 -11.19 4.40
N VAL A 104 0.61 -9.99 3.98
CA VAL A 104 0.09 -9.77 2.62
C VAL A 104 1.17 -10.02 1.58
N VAL A 105 2.39 -9.51 1.79
CA VAL A 105 3.49 -9.73 0.85
C VAL A 105 3.84 -11.22 0.76
N ALA A 106 3.82 -11.97 1.87
CA ALA A 106 4.07 -13.41 1.82
C ALA A 106 3.05 -14.16 0.94
N VAL A 107 1.76 -13.79 1.01
CA VAL A 107 0.72 -14.37 0.15
C VAL A 107 0.93 -14.02 -1.31
N LEU A 108 1.30 -12.76 -1.61
CA LEU A 108 1.54 -12.31 -2.97
C LEU A 108 2.82 -12.92 -3.55
N ASP A 109 3.88 -13.04 -2.76
CA ASP A 109 5.14 -13.68 -3.15
C ASP A 109 4.92 -15.16 -3.47
N ALA A 110 4.14 -15.86 -2.64
CA ALA A 110 3.80 -17.27 -2.88
C ALA A 110 2.89 -17.45 -4.10
N HIS A 111 1.91 -16.57 -4.31
CA HIS A 111 0.94 -16.72 -5.41
C HIS A 111 1.54 -16.33 -6.76
N PHE A 112 2.25 -15.19 -6.81
CA PHE A 112 2.82 -14.67 -8.05
C PHE A 112 4.29 -15.04 -8.24
N GLU A 113 4.88 -15.83 -7.32
CA GLU A 113 6.28 -16.27 -7.35
C GLU A 113 7.25 -15.08 -7.54
N LEU A 114 7.06 -14.01 -6.77
CA LEU A 114 7.75 -12.73 -6.99
C LEU A 114 9.26 -12.82 -6.71
N GLY A 115 9.67 -13.77 -5.87
CA GLY A 115 11.06 -13.98 -5.47
C GLY A 115 11.53 -13.00 -4.39
N ILE A 116 10.61 -12.47 -3.58
CA ILE A 116 10.91 -11.53 -2.49
C ILE A 116 11.52 -12.30 -1.31
N GLY A 117 10.99 -13.50 -1.01
CA GLY A 117 11.43 -14.31 0.11
C GLY A 117 10.81 -13.89 1.45
N PRO A 118 11.23 -14.51 2.56
CA PRO A 118 10.63 -14.30 3.87
C PRO A 118 10.87 -12.86 4.36
N LEU A 119 9.80 -12.20 4.80
CA LEU A 119 9.86 -10.86 5.40
C LEU A 119 9.67 -10.92 6.91
N THR A 120 10.38 -10.05 7.62
CA THR A 120 10.18 -9.81 9.05
C THR A 120 9.70 -8.38 9.24
N ALA A 121 8.62 -8.18 10.00
CA ALA A 121 8.16 -6.85 10.35
C ALA A 121 9.25 -6.11 11.14
N ALA A 122 9.45 -4.84 10.82
CA ALA A 122 10.30 -3.98 11.65
C ALA A 122 9.72 -3.88 13.07
N GLN A 123 10.60 -3.77 14.06
CA GLN A 123 10.19 -3.53 15.44
C GLN A 123 9.60 -2.12 15.55
N ASP A 124 8.56 -1.98 16.37
CA ASP A 124 7.98 -0.66 16.69
C ASP A 124 9.06 0.21 17.34
N LEU A 125 9.20 1.45 16.85
CA LEU A 125 10.11 2.47 17.40
C LEU A 125 9.43 3.28 18.49
#